data_AF-A0A2V8H0H6-F1
#
_entry.id   AF-A0A2V8H0H6-F1
#
_cell.length_a   1.000
_cell.length_b   1.000
_cell.length_c   1.000
_cell.angle_alpha   90.00
_cell.angle_beta   90.00
_cell.angle_gamma   90.00
#
_symmetry.space_group_name_H-M   'P 1'
#
loop_
_entity.id
_entity.type
_entity.pdbx_description
1 polymer ?
#
loop_
_entity_poly.entity_id
_entity_poly.type
_entity_poly.pdbx_seq_one_letter_code
_entity_poly.pdbx_strand_id
1 'polypeptide(L)' 'YYEAVHYRVHFSLSESGFIARQRRRHFYHHFTNNKRGFGVTSPLWDHVFGTTLPRP' A
#
# COMPACT_ATOMS: atom_id res chain seq x y z
N TYR A 1 -11.18 -0.34 11.60
CA TYR A 1 -10.74 -1.26 10.51
C TYR A 1 -9.52 -0.70 9.78
N TYR A 2 -9.61 0.46 9.12
CA TYR A 2 -8.50 1.06 8.37
C TYR A 2 -7.21 1.21 9.20
N GLU A 3 -7.27 1.87 10.37
CA GLU A 3 -6.09 2.08 11.23
C GLU A 3 -5.41 0.77 11.66
N ALA A 4 -6.18 -0.29 11.91
CA ALA A 4 -5.62 -1.59 12.26
C ALA A 4 -4.84 -2.21 11.08
N VAL A 5 -5.35 -2.07 9.85
CA VAL A 5 -4.64 -2.52 8.64
C VAL A 5 -3.40 -1.66 8.41
N HIS A 6 -3.50 -0.35 8.56
CA HIS A 6 -2.37 0.58 8.44
C HIS A 6 -1.25 0.26 9.44
N TYR A 7 -1.61 0.09 10.72
CA TYR A 7 -0.70 -0.36 11.77
C TYR A 7 -0.06 -1.71 11.40
N ARG A 8 -0.87 -2.69 11.01
CA ARG A 8 -0.36 -4.01 10.63
C ARG A 8 0.58 -3.94 9.43
N VAL A 9 0.29 -3.11 8.43
CA VAL A 9 1.15 -2.91 7.27
C VAL A 9 2.51 -2.33 7.67
N HIS A 10 2.56 -1.39 8.61
CA HIS A 10 3.83 -0.83 9.11
C HIS A 10 4.67 -1.82 9.92
N PHE A 11 4.04 -2.68 10.72
CA PHE A 11 4.75 -3.52 11.70
C PHE A 11 4.76 -5.03 11.38
N SER A 12 4.07 -5.47 10.33
CA SER A 12 4.05 -6.87 9.93
C SER A 12 5.39 -7.32 9.32
N LEU A 13 5.83 -8.52 9.72
CA LEU A 13 6.95 -9.26 9.13
C LEU A 13 6.49 -10.21 8.00
N SER A 14 5.27 -10.05 7.47
CA SER A 14 4.79 -10.91 6.39
C SER A 14 5.58 -10.67 5.11
N GLU A 15 6.26 -11.71 4.63
CA GLU A 15 7.04 -11.65 3.39
C GLU A 15 6.21 -11.97 2.13
N SER A 16 5.09 -12.68 2.30
CA SER A 16 4.22 -13.14 1.22
C SER A 16 2.74 -12.89 1.48
N GLY A 17 1.92 -13.05 0.43
CA GLY A 17 0.47 -12.90 0.49
C GLY A 17 -0.04 -11.45 0.47
N PHE A 18 -1.29 -11.29 0.91
CA PHE A 18 -2.04 -10.04 0.78
C PHE A 18 -1.43 -8.89 1.58
N ILE A 19 -1.11 -9.13 2.87
CA ILE A 19 -0.51 -8.11 3.75
C ILE A 19 0.86 -7.68 3.22
N ALA A 20 1.69 -8.61 2.73
CA ALA A 20 2.99 -8.28 2.16
C ALA A 20 2.86 -7.38 0.92
N ARG A 21 1.85 -7.61 0.07
CA ARG A 21 1.56 -6.76 -1.10
C ARG A 21 1.10 -5.37 -0.67
N GLN A 22 0.23 -5.25 0.33
CA GLN A 22 -0.17 -3.95 0.87
C GLN A 22 1.02 -3.21 1.49
N ARG A 23 1.89 -3.92 2.22
CA ARG A 23 3.10 -3.37 2.81
C ARG A 23 4.05 -2.80 1.77
N ARG A 24 4.35 -3.55 0.70
CA ARG A 24 5.20 -3.04 -0.40
C ARG A 24 4.64 -1.77 -1.03
N ARG A 25 3.32 -1.71 -1.26
CA ARG A 25 2.66 -0.53 -1.82
C ARG A 25 2.72 0.67 -0.89
N HIS A 26 2.39 0.46 0.38
CA HIS A 26 2.40 1.50 1.40
C HIS A 26 3.82 2.06 1.64
N PHE A 27 4.82 1.19 1.60
CA PHE A 27 6.22 1.62 1.75
C PHE A 27 6.73 2.35 0.50
N TYR A 28 6.29 1.97 -0.70
CA TYR A 28 6.54 2.77 -1.89
C TYR A 28 5.97 4.19 -1.74
N HIS A 29 4.76 4.34 -1.20
CA HIS A 29 4.18 5.64 -0.90
C HIS A 29 5.07 6.45 0.06
N HIS A 30 5.49 5.87 1.19
CA HIS A 30 6.31 6.59 2.17
C HIS A 30 7.74 6.89 1.71
N PHE A 31 8.39 5.96 1.02
CA PHE A 31 9.85 5.98 0.82
C PHE A 31 10.28 6.15 -0.64
N THR A 32 9.37 6.02 -1.61
CA THR A 32 9.73 6.16 -3.03
C THR A 32 8.98 7.33 -3.70
N ASN A 33 7.65 7.37 -3.58
CA ASN A 33 6.85 8.46 -4.14
C ASN A 33 5.54 8.63 -3.37
N ASN A 34 5.50 9.67 -2.53
CA ASN A 34 4.32 10.01 -1.71
C ASN A 34 3.12 10.56 -2.51
N LYS A 35 3.24 10.71 -3.83
CA LYS A 35 2.13 11.11 -4.72
C LYS A 35 1.45 9.91 -5.39
N ARG A 36 1.79 8.68 -5.02
CA ARG A 36 1.21 7.43 -5.55
C ARG A 36 0.92 6.44 -4.41
N GLY A 37 0.04 5.46 -4.68
CA GLY A 37 -0.23 4.33 -3.79
C GLY A 37 -0.91 4.73 -2.48
N PHE A 38 -1.93 5.58 -2.55
CA PHE A 38 -2.66 6.08 -1.37
C PHE A 38 -3.52 5.00 -0.71
N GLY A 39 -3.96 4.00 -1.49
CA GLY A 39 -4.81 2.92 -1.01
C GLY A 39 -4.08 1.94 -0.08
N VAL A 40 -4.35 2.03 1.22
CA VAL A 40 -3.79 1.13 2.25
C VAL A 40 -4.56 -0.19 2.32
N THR A 41 -5.89 -0.14 2.45
CA THR A 41 -6.75 -1.34 2.58
C THR A 41 -7.04 -1.99 1.22
N SER A 42 -7.14 -1.19 0.17
CA SER A 42 -7.46 -1.64 -1.19
C SER A 42 -6.89 -0.66 -2.22
N PRO A 43 -6.46 -1.14 -3.39
CA PRO A 43 -5.96 -0.29 -4.46
C PRO A 43 -7.06 0.40 -5.28
N LEU A 44 -8.34 0.13 -5.00
CA LEU A 44 -9.45 0.50 -5.88
C LEU A 44 -9.42 1.98 -6.27
N TRP A 45 -9.30 2.87 -5.30
CA TRP A 45 -9.28 4.30 -5.54
C TRP A 45 -8.00 4.76 -6.25
N ASP A 46 -6.87 4.07 -6.06
CA ASP A 46 -5.66 4.36 -6.83
C ASP A 46 -5.87 4.10 -8.33
N HIS A 47 -6.66 3.09 -8.69
CA HIS A 47 -7.04 2.83 -10.08
C HIS A 47 -8.00 3.89 -10.62
N VAL A 48 -9.01 4.27 -9.84
CA VAL A 48 -10.00 5.28 -10.24
C VAL A 48 -9.34 6.64 -10.49
N PHE A 49 -8.39 7.04 -9.65
CA PHE A 49 -7.74 8.35 -9.73
C PHE A 49 -6.38 8.33 -10.43
N GLY A 50 -5.95 7.19 -10.99
CA GLY A 50 -4.70 7.09 -11.75
C GLY A 50 -3.43 7.24 -10.90
N THR A 51 -3.50 6.95 -9.61
CA THR A 51 -2.41 7.09 -8.64
C THR A 51 -1.76 5.74 -8.27
N THR A 52 -1.98 4.70 -9.09
CA THR A 52 -1.33 3.39 -8.89
C THR A 52 0.18 3.49 -8.97
N LEU A 53 0.86 2.52 -8.35
CA LEU A 53 2.29 2.32 -8.54
C LEU A 53 2.58 2.09 -10.04
N PRO A 54 3.74 2.54 -10.55
CA PRO A 54 4.20 2.17 -11.88
C PRO A 54 4.24 0.64 -12.03
N ARG A 55 3.93 0.14 -13.22
CA ARG A 55 4.27 -1.25 -13.54
C ARG A 55 5.81 -1.39 -13.52
N PRO A 56 6.33 -2.52 -13.04
CA PRO A 56 7.77 -2.81 -13.16
C PRO A 56 8.22 -2.74 -14.62
#